data_AF-A0A960PNX2-F1
#
_entry.id   AF-A0A960PNX2-F1
#
_cell.length_a   1.000
_cell.length_b   1.000
_cell.length_c   1.000
_cell.angle_alpha   90.00
_cell.angle_beta   90.00
_cell.angle_gamma   90.00
#
_symmetry.space_group_name_H-M   'P 1'
#
loop_
_entity.id
_entity.type
_entity.pdbx_description
1 polymer ?
#
loop_
_entity_poly.entity_id
_entity_poly.type
_entity_poly.pdbx_seq_one_letter_code
_entity_poly.pdbx_strand_id
1 'polypeptide(L)'
;MTLLAGCALEASQGRQSLVNTALAYGQGGWAVFPVRPRGKAPLTSHGLKDATTDLDQIRQWWARWPGANIGLAVPDGLLVVDVDSDEALHRLKAEELVLPATVQARTARGSHFWYRCPNGQGNRVGLFAGVDVRAAGGYVVVPPSVHPSGAVYEWIVPLDMAAIADAPAWLLERFEASTSPASQGNAGWARTISEPVPQGRRNQTLAQVAGLLFRRLPAELAAELAFCWAQVKLRPPLSDREVERTIDSIAGCELRRQGEQR
;
A
#
# COMPACT_ATOMS: atom_id res chain seq x y z
N MET A 1 -36.57 -9.63 33.27
CA MET A 1 -37.00 -8.82 32.12
C MET A 1 -35.96 -7.73 31.89
N THR A 2 -34.73 -8.08 31.52
CA THR A 2 -34.22 -8.39 30.17
C THR A 2 -34.08 -7.13 29.30
N LEU A 3 -32.99 -6.41 29.51
CA LEU A 3 -32.52 -5.25 28.72
C LEU A 3 -31.01 -5.43 28.45
N LEU A 4 -30.61 -6.50 27.74
CA LEU A 4 -29.20 -6.72 27.34
C LEU A 4 -29.03 -7.40 25.96
N ALA A 5 -30.08 -7.51 25.14
CA ALA A 5 -30.00 -8.26 23.87
C ALA A 5 -29.67 -7.41 22.62
N GLY A 6 -29.76 -6.08 22.68
CA GLY A 6 -29.68 -5.22 21.47
C GLY A 6 -28.27 -5.00 20.89
N CYS A 7 -27.23 -5.00 21.72
CA CYS A 7 -25.87 -4.62 21.28
C CYS A 7 -25.10 -5.79 20.64
N ALA A 8 -25.49 -7.04 20.91
CA ALA A 8 -24.81 -8.23 20.40
C ALA A 8 -25.22 -8.59 18.95
N LEU A 9 -26.42 -8.20 18.50
CA LEU A 9 -26.96 -8.54 17.18
C LEU A 9 -26.34 -7.71 16.05
N GLU A 10 -26.14 -6.40 16.22
CA GLU A 10 -25.48 -5.54 15.20
C GLU A 10 -24.00 -5.89 15.02
N ALA A 11 -23.30 -6.22 16.11
CA ALA A 11 -21.92 -6.69 16.07
C ALA A 11 -21.78 -8.04 15.35
N SER A 12 -22.82 -8.88 15.37
CA SER A 12 -22.85 -10.19 14.69
C SER A 12 -23.07 -10.07 13.18
N GLN A 13 -23.89 -9.11 12.73
CA GLN A 13 -24.13 -8.83 11.30
C GLN A 13 -22.88 -8.23 10.62
N GLY A 14 -22.15 -7.33 11.29
CA GLY A 14 -20.87 -6.81 10.80
C GLY A 14 -19.76 -7.88 10.71
N ARG A 15 -19.70 -8.79 11.70
CA ARG A 15 -18.70 -9.89 11.77
C ARG A 15 -18.88 -10.95 10.69
N GLN A 16 -20.13 -11.33 10.40
CA GLN A 16 -20.42 -12.29 9.34
C GLN A 16 -20.22 -11.69 7.93
N SER A 17 -20.22 -10.36 7.78
CA SER A 17 -20.01 -9.72 6.48
C SER A 17 -18.55 -9.75 5.99
N LEU A 18 -17.56 -9.56 6.89
CA LEU A 18 -16.14 -9.42 6.49
C LEU A 18 -15.57 -10.74 5.98
N VAL A 19 -15.82 -11.85 6.69
CA VAL A 19 -15.36 -13.17 6.26
C VAL A 19 -16.02 -13.60 4.96
N ASN A 20 -17.34 -13.41 4.82
CA ASN A 20 -18.06 -13.76 3.60
C ASN A 20 -17.59 -12.94 2.40
N THR A 21 -17.32 -11.64 2.61
CA THR A 21 -16.78 -10.78 1.57
C THR A 21 -15.34 -11.16 1.20
N ALA A 22 -14.49 -11.47 2.19
CA ALA A 22 -13.13 -11.97 1.93
C ALA A 22 -13.15 -13.27 1.12
N LEU A 23 -14.08 -14.19 1.43
CA LEU A 23 -14.29 -15.41 0.66
C LEU A 23 -14.80 -15.13 -0.75
N ALA A 24 -15.72 -14.18 -0.93
CA ALA A 24 -16.20 -13.77 -2.24
C ALA A 24 -15.07 -13.19 -3.12
N TYR A 25 -14.16 -12.40 -2.54
CA TYR A 25 -12.96 -11.94 -3.25
C TYR A 25 -12.07 -13.12 -3.65
N GLY A 26 -11.78 -14.04 -2.73
CA GLY A 26 -10.98 -15.23 -3.02
C GLY A 26 -11.60 -16.10 -4.13
N GLN A 27 -12.93 -16.29 -4.10
CA GLN A 27 -13.69 -16.98 -5.16
C GLN A 27 -13.61 -16.25 -6.50
N GLY A 28 -13.60 -14.92 -6.48
CA GLY A 28 -13.39 -14.08 -7.67
C GLY A 28 -11.95 -14.03 -8.16
N GLY A 29 -11.03 -14.82 -7.58
CA GLY A 29 -9.63 -14.90 -7.98
C GLY A 29 -8.74 -13.80 -7.39
N TRP A 30 -9.25 -13.02 -6.43
CA TRP A 30 -8.48 -11.95 -5.79
C TRP A 30 -7.73 -12.48 -4.57
N ALA A 31 -6.41 -12.35 -4.59
CA ALA A 31 -5.56 -12.75 -3.46
C ALA A 31 -5.76 -11.77 -2.28
N VAL A 32 -6.32 -12.27 -1.19
CA VAL A 32 -6.63 -11.49 0.01
C VAL A 32 -5.79 -11.91 1.22
N PHE A 33 -5.74 -11.04 2.23
CA PHE A 33 -5.12 -11.32 3.52
C PHE A 33 -5.73 -10.45 4.63
N PRO A 34 -5.65 -10.87 5.91
CA PRO A 34 -6.19 -10.11 7.03
C PRO A 34 -5.31 -8.91 7.36
N VAL A 35 -5.97 -7.75 7.54
CA VAL A 35 -5.38 -6.48 7.96
C VAL A 35 -5.89 -6.13 9.36
N ARG A 36 -5.08 -5.43 10.16
CA ARG A 36 -5.46 -5.00 11.51
C ARG A 36 -6.85 -4.33 11.51
N PRO A 37 -7.75 -4.70 12.43
CA PRO A 37 -9.03 -4.03 12.58
C PRO A 37 -8.84 -2.52 12.72
N ARG A 38 -9.60 -1.72 11.98
CA ARG A 38 -9.47 -0.25 11.96
C ARG A 38 -8.06 0.25 11.64
N GLY A 39 -7.31 -0.54 10.87
CA GLY A 39 -5.92 -0.25 10.52
C GLY A 39 -5.63 -0.56 9.05
N LYS A 40 -4.38 -0.33 8.67
CA LYS A 40 -3.86 -0.62 7.32
C LYS A 40 -2.70 -1.62 7.31
N ALA A 41 -2.24 -2.10 8.47
CA ALA A 41 -1.10 -3.02 8.56
C ALA A 41 -1.55 -4.49 8.47
N PRO A 42 -0.86 -5.36 7.71
CA PRO A 42 -1.15 -6.79 7.67
C PRO A 42 -1.05 -7.47 9.05
N LEU A 43 -1.83 -8.52 9.26
CA LEU A 43 -1.75 -9.42 10.43
C LEU A 43 -0.92 -10.67 10.17
N THR A 44 -0.61 -10.95 8.90
CA THR A 44 0.19 -12.08 8.43
C THR A 44 1.69 -11.89 8.71
N SER A 45 2.45 -12.98 8.80
CA SER A 45 3.88 -12.96 9.14
C SER A 45 4.74 -12.34 8.05
N HIS A 46 4.45 -12.59 6.77
CA HIS A 46 5.18 -12.05 5.63
C HIS A 46 4.41 -10.91 4.95
N GLY A 47 3.43 -10.32 5.65
CA GLY A 47 2.61 -9.23 5.13
C GLY A 47 1.82 -9.63 3.90
N LEU A 48 1.79 -8.76 2.89
CA LEU A 48 1.04 -8.98 1.64
C LEU A 48 1.49 -10.23 0.87
N LYS A 49 2.70 -10.74 1.12
CA LYS A 49 3.24 -11.92 0.42
C LYS A 49 2.51 -13.21 0.80
N ASP A 50 1.84 -13.21 1.94
CA ASP A 50 1.00 -14.33 2.36
C ASP A 50 -0.39 -14.28 1.71
N ALA A 51 -0.73 -13.25 0.91
CA ALA A 51 -2.04 -13.14 0.28
C ALA A 51 -2.39 -14.38 -0.56
N THR A 52 -3.64 -14.82 -0.47
CA THR A 52 -4.07 -16.09 -1.08
C THR A 52 -5.51 -16.00 -1.61
N THR A 53 -5.82 -16.89 -2.56
CA THR A 53 -7.18 -17.18 -3.02
C THR A 53 -7.74 -18.46 -2.39
N ASP A 54 -6.93 -19.20 -1.62
CA ASP A 54 -7.35 -20.41 -0.93
C ASP A 54 -8.41 -20.10 0.14
N LEU A 55 -9.63 -20.58 -0.11
CA LEU A 55 -10.79 -20.32 0.74
C LEU A 55 -10.63 -20.92 2.14
N ASP A 56 -9.92 -22.03 2.30
CA ASP A 56 -9.72 -22.64 3.62
C ASP A 56 -8.74 -21.83 4.46
N GLN A 57 -7.66 -21.33 3.84
CA GLN A 57 -6.75 -20.40 4.50
C GLN A 57 -7.45 -19.09 4.89
N ILE A 58 -8.31 -18.56 4.01
CA ILE A 58 -9.12 -17.36 4.30
C ILE A 58 -10.06 -17.61 5.49
N ARG A 59 -10.78 -18.75 5.52
CA ARG A 59 -11.62 -19.12 6.67
C ARG A 59 -10.82 -19.18 7.97
N GLN A 60 -9.65 -19.80 7.95
CA GLN A 60 -8.79 -19.92 9.13
C GLN A 60 -8.33 -18.55 9.65
N TRP A 61 -7.93 -17.64 8.76
CA TRP A 61 -7.54 -16.29 9.17
C TRP A 61 -8.67 -15.52 9.83
N TRP A 62 -9.88 -15.56 9.27
CA TRP A 62 -11.02 -14.85 9.86
C TRP A 62 -11.62 -15.56 11.08
N ALA A 63 -11.41 -16.88 11.24
CA ALA A 63 -11.68 -17.56 12.51
C ALA A 63 -10.74 -17.07 13.62
N ARG A 64 -9.45 -16.83 13.29
CA ARG A 64 -8.45 -16.30 14.22
C ARG A 64 -8.64 -14.80 14.50
N TRP A 65 -9.00 -14.02 13.48
CA TRP A 65 -9.17 -12.56 13.57
C TRP A 65 -10.51 -12.11 12.98
N PRO A 66 -11.63 -12.31 13.71
CA PRO A 66 -12.98 -12.08 13.15
C PRO A 66 -13.30 -10.63 12.76
N GLY A 67 -12.53 -9.67 13.28
CA GLY A 67 -12.69 -8.24 12.97
C GLY A 67 -11.64 -7.69 11.99
N ALA A 68 -10.84 -8.55 11.37
CA ALA A 68 -9.79 -8.11 10.45
C ALA A 68 -10.39 -7.39 9.24
N ASN A 69 -9.78 -6.26 8.89
CA ASN A 69 -9.99 -5.62 7.59
C ASN A 69 -9.47 -6.55 6.48
N ILE A 70 -9.95 -6.33 5.26
CA ILE A 70 -9.56 -7.11 4.08
C ILE A 70 -8.50 -6.33 3.31
N GLY A 71 -7.29 -6.89 3.24
CA GLY A 71 -6.27 -6.47 2.30
C GLY A 71 -6.37 -7.28 1.02
N LEU A 72 -6.16 -6.63 -0.13
CA LEU A 72 -6.13 -7.25 -1.45
C LEU A 72 -4.78 -6.93 -2.10
N ALA A 73 -4.01 -7.96 -2.44
CA ALA A 73 -2.75 -7.80 -3.16
C ALA A 73 -3.04 -7.43 -4.61
N VAL A 74 -2.47 -6.32 -5.10
CA VAL A 74 -2.73 -5.88 -6.47
C VAL A 74 -1.98 -6.82 -7.43
N PRO A 75 -2.68 -7.54 -8.32
CA PRO A 75 -2.03 -8.47 -9.25
C PRO A 75 -1.23 -7.71 -10.30
N ASP A 76 -0.30 -8.41 -10.95
CA ASP A 76 0.40 -7.85 -12.10
C ASP A 76 -0.58 -7.56 -13.25
N GLY A 77 -0.28 -6.55 -14.04
CA GLY A 77 -1.17 -6.04 -15.09
C GLY A 77 -2.34 -5.19 -14.57
N LEU A 78 -2.44 -4.96 -13.26
CA LEU A 78 -3.37 -3.99 -12.66
C LEU A 78 -2.62 -2.95 -11.81
N LEU A 79 -3.25 -1.79 -11.68
CA LEU A 79 -2.87 -0.76 -10.72
C LEU A 79 -4.10 -0.11 -10.09
N VAL A 80 -3.89 0.50 -8.93
CA VAL A 80 -4.88 1.30 -8.21
C VAL A 80 -4.31 2.69 -7.99
N VAL A 81 -4.99 3.71 -8.51
CA VAL A 81 -4.73 5.11 -8.21
C VAL A 81 -5.45 5.44 -6.90
N ASP A 82 -4.69 5.63 -5.83
CA ASP A 82 -5.15 5.99 -4.49
C ASP A 82 -5.09 7.52 -4.34
N VAL A 83 -6.25 8.15 -4.47
CA VAL A 83 -6.40 9.59 -4.35
C VAL A 83 -6.78 9.90 -2.90
N ASP A 84 -5.88 10.58 -2.18
CA ASP A 84 -5.98 10.75 -0.72
C ASP A 84 -7.04 11.77 -0.27
N SER A 85 -7.47 12.66 -1.17
CA SER A 85 -8.43 13.73 -0.88
C SER A 85 -9.21 14.19 -2.13
N ASP A 86 -10.38 14.76 -1.91
CA ASP A 86 -11.10 15.46 -2.98
C ASP A 86 -10.27 16.59 -3.60
N GLU A 87 -9.44 17.28 -2.80
CA GLU A 87 -8.52 18.32 -3.32
C GLU A 87 -7.49 17.74 -4.29
N ALA A 88 -6.95 16.54 -4.02
CA ALA A 88 -6.05 15.86 -4.95
C ALA A 88 -6.78 15.51 -6.26
N LEU A 89 -8.03 15.06 -6.19
CA LEU A 89 -8.84 14.78 -7.37
C LEU A 89 -9.13 16.05 -8.19
N HIS A 90 -9.42 17.17 -7.53
CA HIS A 90 -9.64 18.46 -8.21
C HIS A 90 -8.38 18.96 -8.90
N ARG A 91 -7.19 18.76 -8.30
CA ARG A 91 -5.91 19.11 -8.94
C ARG A 91 -5.65 18.30 -10.20
N LEU A 92 -5.87 16.99 -10.17
CA LEU A 92 -5.76 16.16 -11.39
C LEU A 92 -6.67 16.70 -12.51
N LYS A 93 -7.92 17.05 -12.19
CA LYS A 93 -8.86 17.64 -13.15
C LYS A 93 -8.39 19.01 -13.68
N ALA A 94 -7.84 19.86 -12.82
CA ALA A 94 -7.34 21.18 -13.20
C ALA A 94 -6.10 21.10 -14.11
N GLU A 95 -5.31 20.04 -13.99
CA GLU A 95 -4.18 19.72 -14.87
C GLU A 95 -4.61 18.92 -16.12
N GLU A 96 -5.92 18.79 -16.38
CA GLU A 96 -6.50 17.99 -17.48
C GLU A 96 -6.12 16.50 -17.45
N LEU A 97 -5.65 16.00 -16.31
CA LEU A 97 -5.32 14.60 -16.05
C LEU A 97 -6.58 13.84 -15.63
N VAL A 98 -7.46 13.62 -16.60
CA VAL A 98 -8.74 12.94 -16.36
C VAL A 98 -8.52 11.47 -16.04
N LEU A 99 -9.16 11.01 -14.97
CA LEU A 99 -9.28 9.60 -14.59
C LEU A 99 -10.55 9.02 -15.24
N PRO A 100 -10.42 8.07 -16.20
CA PRO A 100 -11.59 7.42 -16.81
C PRO A 100 -12.45 6.70 -15.77
N ALA A 101 -13.76 6.65 -16.00
CA ALA A 101 -14.66 5.87 -15.15
C ALA A 101 -14.26 4.39 -15.15
N THR A 102 -14.20 3.79 -13.96
CA THR A 102 -13.73 2.43 -13.74
C THR A 102 -14.24 1.93 -12.38
N VAL A 103 -13.85 0.72 -11.98
CA VAL A 103 -14.04 0.21 -10.62
C VAL A 103 -13.49 1.21 -9.60
N GLN A 104 -14.34 1.61 -8.66
CA GLN A 104 -14.05 2.70 -7.74
C GLN A 104 -14.49 2.34 -6.32
N ALA A 105 -13.58 2.48 -5.36
CA ALA A 105 -13.92 2.44 -3.94
C ALA A 105 -13.78 3.84 -3.33
N ARG A 106 -14.78 4.23 -2.52
CA ARG A 106 -14.69 5.38 -1.64
C ARG A 106 -13.87 5.01 -0.40
N THR A 107 -12.89 5.84 -0.07
CA THR A 107 -12.10 5.73 1.17
C THR A 107 -12.60 6.73 2.21
N ALA A 108 -11.92 6.84 3.34
CA ALA A 108 -12.28 7.80 4.38
C ALA A 108 -12.18 9.27 3.93
N ARG A 109 -11.31 9.59 2.98
CA ARG A 109 -11.04 10.98 2.54
C ARG A 109 -11.00 11.16 1.02
N GLY A 110 -10.93 10.08 0.26
CA GLY A 110 -10.84 10.15 -1.20
C GLY A 110 -11.30 8.85 -1.85
N SER A 111 -10.57 8.35 -2.84
CA SER A 111 -11.02 7.21 -3.66
C SER A 111 -9.89 6.37 -4.21
N HIS A 112 -10.13 5.07 -4.34
CA HIS A 112 -9.32 4.16 -5.13
C HIS A 112 -9.95 4.00 -6.52
N PHE A 113 -9.18 4.18 -7.58
CA PHE A 113 -9.57 3.91 -8.97
C PHE A 113 -8.71 2.79 -9.53
N TRP A 114 -9.32 1.72 -10.03
CA TRP A 114 -8.61 0.55 -10.53
C TRP A 114 -8.46 0.61 -12.03
N TYR A 115 -7.27 0.28 -12.55
CA TYR A 115 -7.02 0.26 -13.99
C TYR A 115 -6.18 -0.94 -14.40
N ARG A 116 -6.37 -1.39 -15.65
CA ARG A 116 -5.44 -2.30 -16.32
C ARG A 116 -4.20 -1.53 -16.75
N CYS A 117 -3.04 -2.15 -16.64
CA CYS A 117 -1.77 -1.58 -17.09
C CYS A 117 -0.91 -2.68 -17.72
N PRO A 118 0.16 -2.31 -18.45
CA PRO A 118 1.18 -3.28 -18.84
C PRO A 118 1.76 -3.99 -17.60
N ASN A 119 2.21 -5.22 -17.80
CA ASN A 119 2.89 -5.99 -16.74
C ASN A 119 4.20 -5.32 -16.30
N GLY A 120 4.62 -5.58 -15.07
CA GLY A 120 5.87 -5.07 -14.52
C GLY A 120 5.80 -3.65 -13.97
N GLN A 121 4.60 -3.06 -13.90
CA GLN A 121 4.42 -1.79 -13.21
C GLN A 121 4.49 -1.99 -11.69
N GLY A 122 5.47 -1.33 -11.06
CA GLY A 122 5.68 -1.41 -9.62
C GLY A 122 4.97 -0.30 -8.85
N ASN A 123 4.77 -0.50 -7.56
CA ASN A 123 4.22 0.51 -6.64
C ASN A 123 4.96 1.87 -6.74
N ARG A 124 4.22 2.98 -6.76
CA ARG A 124 4.74 4.36 -6.76
C ARG A 124 4.01 5.19 -5.72
N VAL A 125 4.75 5.90 -4.89
CA VAL A 125 4.19 6.77 -3.84
C VAL A 125 4.51 8.21 -4.19
N GLY A 126 3.51 9.09 -4.12
CA GLY A 126 3.65 10.51 -4.46
C GLY A 126 3.97 10.76 -5.93
N LEU A 127 3.37 9.97 -6.84
CA LEU A 127 3.49 10.23 -8.28
C LEU A 127 2.93 11.62 -8.62
N PHE A 128 1.88 12.03 -7.90
CA PHE A 128 1.43 13.40 -7.76
C PHE A 128 1.22 13.72 -6.28
N ALA A 129 1.16 15.00 -5.93
CA ALA A 129 0.90 15.40 -4.56
C ALA A 129 -0.49 14.88 -4.13
N GLY A 130 -0.53 13.95 -3.16
CA GLY A 130 -1.78 13.33 -2.68
C GLY A 130 -2.36 12.25 -3.60
N VAL A 131 -1.55 11.72 -4.53
CA VAL A 131 -1.91 10.57 -5.37
C VAL A 131 -0.80 9.53 -5.31
N ASP A 132 -1.15 8.36 -4.77
CA ASP A 132 -0.32 7.17 -4.77
C ASP A 132 -0.80 6.20 -5.85
N VAL A 133 0.10 5.33 -6.34
CA VAL A 133 -0.26 4.22 -7.23
C VAL A 133 0.19 2.90 -6.63
N ARG A 134 -0.77 2.03 -6.34
CA ARG A 134 -0.55 0.66 -5.87
C ARG A 134 -0.63 -0.29 -7.05
N ALA A 135 0.48 -0.90 -7.43
CA ALA A 135 0.55 -1.88 -8.51
C ALA A 135 1.14 -3.20 -7.97
N ALA A 136 1.67 -4.06 -8.84
CA ALA A 136 2.30 -5.32 -8.46
C ALA A 136 3.30 -5.14 -7.29
N GLY A 137 3.20 -6.03 -6.30
CA GLY A 137 3.97 -5.96 -5.05
C GLY A 137 3.42 -4.96 -4.02
N GLY A 138 2.33 -4.26 -4.34
CA GLY A 138 1.53 -3.44 -3.44
C GLY A 138 0.22 -4.13 -3.04
N TYR A 139 -0.52 -3.49 -2.13
CA TYR A 139 -1.86 -3.89 -1.74
C TYR A 139 -2.72 -2.68 -1.42
N VAL A 140 -4.02 -2.90 -1.39
CA VAL A 140 -5.02 -1.93 -0.92
C VAL A 140 -5.94 -2.56 0.12
N VAL A 141 -6.50 -1.73 1.00
CA VAL A 141 -7.59 -2.14 1.89
C VAL A 141 -8.91 -1.92 1.15
N VAL A 142 -9.77 -2.93 1.13
CA VAL A 142 -10.99 -2.94 0.30
C VAL A 142 -12.27 -3.00 1.14
N PRO A 143 -13.42 -2.55 0.59
CA PRO A 143 -14.73 -2.71 1.23
C PRO A 143 -15.03 -4.15 1.69
N PRO A 144 -15.77 -4.35 2.80
CA PRO A 144 -16.36 -3.33 3.68
C PRO A 144 -15.46 -3.00 4.90
N SER A 145 -14.13 -2.97 4.70
CA SER A 145 -13.18 -2.66 5.79
C SER A 145 -13.45 -1.31 6.46
N VAL A 146 -12.96 -1.13 7.68
CA VAL A 146 -13.12 0.11 8.46
C VAL A 146 -11.80 0.87 8.55
N HIS A 147 -11.78 2.14 8.20
CA HIS A 147 -10.64 3.04 8.34
C HIS A 147 -10.37 3.37 9.82
N PRO A 148 -9.13 3.75 10.21
CA PRO A 148 -8.84 4.27 11.56
C PRO A 148 -9.77 5.38 12.07
N SER A 149 -10.34 6.18 11.18
CA SER A 149 -11.31 7.23 11.53
C SER A 149 -12.73 6.72 11.82
N GLY A 150 -13.00 5.43 11.60
CA GLY A 150 -14.34 4.83 11.70
C GLY A 150 -15.13 4.83 10.39
N ALA A 151 -14.67 5.54 9.35
CA ALA A 151 -15.30 5.50 8.03
C ALA A 151 -15.17 4.10 7.40
N VAL A 152 -16.24 3.63 6.77
CA VAL A 152 -16.27 2.33 6.08
C VAL A 152 -15.87 2.52 4.62
N TYR A 153 -15.00 1.66 4.11
CA TYR A 153 -14.70 1.62 2.68
C TYR A 153 -15.92 1.07 1.94
N GLU A 154 -16.32 1.70 0.85
CA GLU A 154 -17.49 1.30 0.07
C GLU A 154 -17.19 1.28 -1.42
N TRP A 155 -17.73 0.30 -2.14
CA TRP A 155 -17.68 0.29 -3.60
C TRP A 155 -18.70 1.29 -4.14
N ILE A 156 -18.22 2.26 -4.93
CA ILE A 156 -19.07 3.13 -5.76
C ILE A 156 -19.37 2.42 -7.07
N VAL A 157 -18.33 1.80 -7.65
CA VAL A 157 -18.44 0.86 -8.76
C VAL A 157 -17.84 -0.47 -8.28
N PRO A 158 -18.62 -1.57 -8.19
CA PRO A 158 -18.16 -2.85 -7.64
C PRO A 158 -16.93 -3.41 -8.33
N LEU A 159 -16.12 -4.16 -7.57
CA LEU A 159 -14.94 -4.84 -8.10
C LEU A 159 -15.33 -6.03 -8.98
N ASP A 160 -15.33 -5.79 -10.28
CA ASP A 160 -15.41 -6.80 -11.33
C ASP A 160 -14.21 -6.61 -12.28
N MET A 161 -13.40 -7.64 -12.43
CA MET A 161 -12.19 -7.62 -13.26
C MET A 161 -12.51 -7.31 -14.74
N ALA A 162 -13.68 -7.73 -15.23
CA ALA A 162 -14.11 -7.45 -16.61
C ALA A 162 -14.44 -5.97 -16.82
N ALA A 163 -14.86 -5.27 -15.77
CA ALA A 163 -15.26 -3.86 -15.80
C ALA A 163 -14.11 -2.88 -15.53
N ILE A 164 -12.90 -3.36 -15.21
CA ILE A 164 -11.73 -2.50 -14.98
C ILE A 164 -11.31 -1.86 -16.31
N ALA A 165 -11.29 -0.53 -16.37
CA ALA A 165 -10.86 0.21 -17.56
C ALA A 165 -9.33 0.18 -17.74
N ASP A 166 -8.84 0.48 -18.94
CA ASP A 166 -7.41 0.65 -19.18
C ASP A 166 -6.89 1.95 -18.52
N ALA A 167 -5.65 1.93 -18.04
CA ALA A 167 -5.01 3.09 -17.46
C ALA A 167 -4.87 4.20 -18.50
N PRO A 168 -5.11 5.47 -18.12
CA PRO A 168 -4.96 6.57 -19.06
C PRO A 168 -3.50 6.72 -19.50
N ALA A 169 -3.28 7.11 -20.76
CA ALA A 169 -1.94 7.21 -21.35
C ALA A 169 -0.98 8.08 -20.53
N TRP A 170 -1.45 9.25 -20.06
CA TRP A 170 -0.67 10.17 -19.24
C TRP A 170 -0.12 9.52 -17.96
N LEU A 171 -0.84 8.55 -17.39
CA LEU A 171 -0.40 7.85 -16.19
C LEU A 171 0.77 6.92 -16.53
N LEU A 172 0.64 6.16 -17.62
CA LEU A 172 1.68 5.24 -18.10
C LEU A 172 2.96 6.00 -18.54
N GLU A 173 2.82 7.11 -19.24
CA GLU A 173 3.94 7.98 -19.62
C GLU A 173 4.70 8.48 -18.39
N ARG A 174 3.98 8.77 -17.29
CA ARG A 174 4.60 9.19 -16.02
C ARG A 174 5.37 8.05 -15.36
N PHE A 175 4.90 6.81 -15.47
CA PHE A 175 5.65 5.63 -15.04
C PHE A 175 6.98 5.53 -15.79
N GLU A 176 6.95 5.65 -17.12
CA GLU A 176 8.14 5.58 -17.97
C GLU A 176 9.14 6.71 -17.67
N ALA A 177 8.67 7.95 -17.55
CA ALA A 177 9.51 9.11 -17.21
C ALA A 177 10.14 8.99 -15.80
N SER A 178 9.46 8.33 -14.87
CA SER A 178 9.99 8.05 -13.52
C SER A 178 11.03 6.93 -13.50
N THR A 179 11.01 6.04 -14.49
CA THR A 179 11.99 4.95 -14.64
C THR A 179 13.24 5.34 -15.43
N SER A 180 13.21 6.46 -16.15
CA SER A 180 14.39 7.02 -16.82
C SER A 180 15.47 7.43 -15.79
N PRO A 181 16.70 6.89 -15.88
CA PRO A 181 17.79 7.16 -14.92
C PRO A 181 18.18 8.65 -14.77
N ALA A 182 17.72 9.51 -15.68
CA ALA A 182 18.09 10.91 -15.78
C ALA A 182 17.26 11.88 -14.92
N SER A 183 16.12 11.47 -14.32
CA SER A 183 15.20 12.39 -13.64
C SER A 183 15.40 12.53 -12.12
N GLN A 184 16.32 11.78 -11.50
CA GLN A 184 16.82 12.04 -10.14
C GLN A 184 18.30 12.41 -10.18
N GLY A 185 18.60 13.59 -10.72
CA GLY A 185 19.94 14.17 -10.65
C GLY A 185 20.43 14.28 -9.19
N ASN A 186 21.75 14.23 -9.02
CA ASN A 186 22.50 14.30 -7.75
C ASN A 186 21.95 15.32 -6.73
N ALA A 187 21.31 16.41 -7.20
CA ALA A 187 20.71 17.45 -6.38
C ALA A 187 19.53 16.99 -5.50
N GLY A 188 18.66 16.09 -6.00
CA GLY A 188 17.49 15.62 -5.23
C GLY A 188 17.89 14.73 -4.06
N TRP A 189 18.92 13.92 -4.27
CA TRP A 189 19.47 13.04 -3.25
C TRP A 189 20.20 13.81 -2.14
N ALA A 190 21.05 14.77 -2.53
CA ALA A 190 21.77 15.62 -1.58
C ALA A 190 20.82 16.34 -0.63
N ARG A 191 19.71 16.87 -1.15
CA ARG A 191 18.66 17.50 -0.35
C ARG A 191 18.00 16.51 0.62
N THR A 192 17.65 15.32 0.12
CA THR A 192 16.96 14.27 0.90
C THR A 192 17.79 13.79 2.09
N ILE A 193 19.11 13.62 1.93
CA ILE A 193 20.00 13.25 3.04
C ILE A 193 20.20 14.40 4.03
N SER A 194 20.16 15.64 3.55
CA SER A 194 20.58 16.81 4.34
C SER A 194 19.46 17.38 5.21
N GLU A 195 18.21 17.36 4.75
CA GLU A 195 17.08 17.97 5.45
C GLU A 195 16.43 17.03 6.49
N PRO A 196 15.84 17.57 7.58
CA PRO A 196 15.01 16.79 8.50
C PRO A 196 13.76 16.22 7.81
N VAL A 197 13.39 14.98 8.14
CA VAL A 197 12.25 14.27 7.56
C VAL A 197 11.07 14.25 8.54
N PRO A 198 9.93 14.89 8.22
CA PRO A 198 8.78 14.95 9.11
C PRO A 198 8.00 13.63 9.19
N GLN A 199 7.12 13.54 10.19
CA GLN A 199 6.19 12.43 10.38
C GLN A 199 5.37 12.18 9.10
N GLY A 200 5.12 10.90 8.78
CA GLY A 200 4.41 10.47 7.58
C GLY A 200 5.33 9.99 6.44
N ARG A 201 6.56 10.51 6.35
CA ARG A 201 7.54 10.12 5.31
C ARG A 201 8.73 9.30 5.83
N ARG A 202 8.91 9.24 7.16
CA ARG A 202 10.08 8.65 7.84
C ARG A 202 10.49 7.26 7.34
N ASN A 203 9.58 6.28 7.38
CA ASN A 203 9.88 4.90 6.99
C ASN A 203 10.25 4.79 5.50
N GLN A 204 9.54 5.53 4.64
CA GLN A 204 9.81 5.54 3.20
C GLN A 204 11.18 6.15 2.92
N THR A 205 11.50 7.30 3.52
CA THR A 205 12.79 7.95 3.29
C THR A 205 13.94 7.15 3.88
N LEU A 206 13.76 6.52 5.06
CA LEU A 206 14.74 5.59 5.62
C LEU A 206 15.00 4.41 4.67
N ALA A 207 13.94 3.80 4.12
CA ALA A 207 14.08 2.73 3.15
C ALA A 207 14.86 3.15 1.89
N GLN A 208 14.61 4.37 1.39
CA GLN A 208 15.33 4.94 0.25
C GLN A 208 16.83 5.18 0.56
N VAL A 209 17.14 5.74 1.74
CA VAL A 209 18.52 5.98 2.21
C VAL A 209 19.25 4.68 2.40
N ALA A 210 18.66 3.72 3.11
CA ALA A 210 19.23 2.40 3.28
C ALA A 210 19.52 1.75 1.91
N GLY A 211 18.53 1.70 1.01
CA GLY A 211 18.69 1.07 -0.30
C GLY A 211 19.75 1.74 -1.19
N LEU A 212 19.97 3.04 -1.03
CA LEU A 212 21.08 3.69 -1.73
C LEU A 212 22.44 3.35 -1.13
N LEU A 213 22.55 3.33 0.20
CA LEU A 213 23.78 3.00 0.88
C LEU A 213 24.20 1.56 0.58
N PHE A 214 23.27 0.60 0.65
CA PHE A 214 23.53 -0.81 0.31
C PHE A 214 23.94 -1.04 -1.15
N ARG A 215 23.55 -0.16 -2.06
CA ARG A 215 24.00 -0.22 -3.47
C ARG A 215 25.42 0.29 -3.68
N ARG A 216 26.00 1.00 -2.71
CA ARG A 216 27.27 1.71 -2.88
C ARG A 216 28.34 1.34 -1.86
N LEU A 217 27.94 0.75 -0.74
CA LEU A 217 28.80 0.48 0.40
C LEU A 217 28.64 -0.98 0.85
N PRO A 218 29.65 -1.54 1.54
CA PRO A 218 29.52 -2.82 2.24
C PRO A 218 28.31 -2.83 3.18
N ALA A 219 27.69 -3.99 3.34
CA ALA A 219 26.41 -4.14 4.03
C ALA A 219 26.46 -3.62 5.48
N GLU A 220 27.53 -3.93 6.19
CA GLU A 220 27.75 -3.53 7.58
C GLU A 220 27.82 -2.00 7.70
N LEU A 221 28.66 -1.37 6.86
CA LEU A 221 28.81 0.10 6.85
C LEU A 221 27.52 0.80 6.38
N ALA A 222 26.80 0.23 5.42
CA ALA A 222 25.54 0.77 4.94
C ALA A 222 24.47 0.77 6.05
N ALA A 223 24.39 -0.32 6.83
CA ALA A 223 23.47 -0.44 7.95
C ALA A 223 23.79 0.59 9.05
N GLU A 224 25.06 0.71 9.45
CA GLU A 224 25.51 1.68 10.46
C GLU A 224 25.20 3.12 10.04
N LEU A 225 25.54 3.48 8.81
CA LEU A 225 25.29 4.84 8.30
C LEU A 225 23.78 5.13 8.16
N ALA A 226 22.98 4.16 7.73
CA ALA A 226 21.52 4.31 7.66
C ALA A 226 20.92 4.51 9.06
N PHE A 227 21.40 3.76 10.05
CA PHE A 227 20.96 3.87 11.44
C PHE A 227 21.31 5.25 12.01
N CYS A 228 22.58 5.67 11.93
CA CYS A 228 23.02 6.99 12.38
C CYS A 228 22.27 8.13 11.69
N TRP A 229 22.07 8.02 10.37
CA TRP A 229 21.32 9.00 9.60
C TRP A 229 19.86 9.11 10.11
N ALA A 230 19.21 7.98 10.41
CA ALA A 230 17.84 7.94 10.90
C ALA A 230 17.68 8.70 12.23
N GLN A 231 18.61 8.49 13.18
CA GLN A 231 18.62 9.16 14.47
C GLN A 231 18.73 10.68 14.32
N VAL A 232 19.57 11.13 13.38
CA VAL A 232 19.83 12.55 13.17
C VAL A 232 18.73 13.24 12.39
N LYS A 233 18.13 12.59 11.38
CA LYS A 233 17.26 13.27 10.41
C LYS A 233 15.77 13.02 10.57
N LEU A 234 15.33 11.94 11.21
CA LEU A 234 13.90 11.65 11.34
C LEU A 234 13.26 12.45 12.48
N ARG A 235 12.13 13.12 12.21
CA ARG A 235 11.39 13.94 13.18
C ARG A 235 9.88 13.62 13.17
N PRO A 236 9.29 13.18 14.29
CA PRO A 236 9.98 12.72 15.51
C PRO A 236 10.84 11.47 15.21
N PRO A 237 11.79 11.11 16.08
CA PRO A 237 12.58 9.88 15.87
C PRO A 237 11.66 8.65 15.82
N LEU A 238 12.09 7.64 15.08
CA LEU A 238 11.53 6.28 15.18
C LEU A 238 12.20 5.56 16.35
N SER A 239 11.58 4.50 16.86
CA SER A 239 12.28 3.62 17.80
C SER A 239 13.41 2.86 17.12
N ASP A 240 14.48 2.54 17.84
CA ASP A 240 15.63 1.81 17.29
C ASP A 240 15.20 0.51 16.59
N ARG A 241 14.27 -0.23 17.21
CA ARG A 241 13.67 -1.45 16.63
C ARG A 241 12.96 -1.21 15.29
N GLU A 242 12.27 -0.08 15.12
CA GLU A 242 11.61 0.25 13.85
C GLU A 242 12.63 0.61 12.76
N VAL A 243 13.71 1.30 13.14
CA VAL A 243 14.82 1.65 12.25
C VAL A 243 15.53 0.38 11.78
N GLU A 244 15.96 -0.47 12.71
CA GLU A 244 16.62 -1.76 12.46
C GLU A 244 15.78 -2.63 11.54
N ARG A 245 14.49 -2.85 11.88
CA ARG A 245 13.58 -3.65 11.06
C ARG A 245 13.46 -3.14 9.62
N THR A 246 13.49 -1.82 9.43
CA THR A 246 13.43 -1.22 8.09
C THR A 246 14.74 -1.46 7.34
N ILE A 247 15.89 -1.26 7.99
CA ILE A 247 17.22 -1.49 7.43
C ILE A 247 17.39 -2.96 7.03
N ASP A 248 17.06 -3.90 7.92
CA ASP A 248 17.17 -5.35 7.68
C ASP A 248 16.29 -5.81 6.51
N SER A 249 15.07 -5.26 6.44
CA SER A 249 14.15 -5.55 5.33
C SER A 249 14.76 -5.12 3.99
N ILE A 250 15.46 -3.98 3.95
CA ILE A 250 16.09 -3.46 2.73
C ILE A 250 17.38 -4.21 2.41
N ALA A 251 18.20 -4.51 3.40
CA ALA A 251 19.40 -5.34 3.26
C ALA A 251 19.05 -6.67 2.60
N GLY A 252 18.01 -7.36 3.10
CA GLY A 252 17.55 -8.61 2.52
C GLY A 252 17.05 -8.46 1.08
N CYS A 253 16.41 -7.35 0.72
CA CYS A 253 15.98 -7.09 -0.66
C CYS A 253 17.16 -6.85 -1.61
N GLU A 254 18.14 -6.05 -1.21
CA GLU A 254 19.30 -5.72 -2.06
C GLU A 254 20.25 -6.92 -2.22
N LEU A 255 20.46 -7.73 -1.17
CA LEU A 255 21.26 -8.96 -1.27
C LEU A 255 20.67 -9.97 -2.26
N ARG A 256 19.34 -10.15 -2.27
CA ARG A 256 18.67 -11.00 -3.27
C ARG A 256 18.87 -10.47 -4.68
N ARG A 257 18.71 -9.16 -4.88
CA ARG A 257 18.89 -8.51 -6.17
C ARG A 257 20.32 -8.64 -6.72
N GLN A 258 21.33 -8.55 -5.86
CA GLN A 258 22.73 -8.74 -6.25
C GLN A 258 23.07 -10.20 -6.57
N GLY A 259 22.37 -11.16 -5.94
CA GLY A 259 22.49 -12.59 -6.25
C GLY A 259 21.85 -12.98 -7.59
N GLU A 260 20.78 -12.30 -8.00
CA GLU A 260 20.09 -12.52 -9.30
C GLU A 260 20.84 -11.90 -10.50
N GLN A 261 21.82 -11.03 -10.26
CA GLN A 261 22.62 -10.35 -11.30
C GLN A 261 23.98 -11.00 -11.55
N ARG A 262 24.29 -12.12 -10.90
CA ARG A 262 25.50 -12.93 -11.09
C ARG A 262 25.16 -14.25 -11.76
#